data_AF-A0A843FGB3-F1
#
_entry.id   AF-A0A843FGB3-F1
#
_cell.length_a   1.000
_cell.length_b   1.000
_cell.length_c   1.000
_cell.angle_alpha   90.00
_cell.angle_beta   90.00
_cell.angle_gamma   90.00
#
_symmetry.space_group_name_H-M   'P 1'
#
loop_
_entity.id
_entity.type
_entity.pdbx_description
1 polymer ?
#
loop_
_entity_poly.entity_id
_entity_poly.type
_entity_poly.pdbx_seq_one_letter_code
_entity_poly.pdbx_strand_id
1 'polypeptide(L)'
;MTSDIENIASDDASGIEIRDSEYYDEVNDQYVYGETEITKNYTIADFDCCSFIIQEDGETVYAFRQDSPLNGYGVYVHSENWNGVKIIKQELDTVSTYFFHSIITEDGWVMGQGGSQYDSSSRRIEQYASTMYVNKDISVDYLNRIKNVLSSYAYGHFVIKDPQGNYGIAFADRVVTGKLNIGQYMTIPNEIEYFDKGDYKKYSNN
;
A
#
# COMPACT_ATOMS: atom_id res chain seq x y z
N MET A 1 -42.98 -3.51 4.14
CA MET A 1 -43.28 -2.07 4.24
C MET A 1 -42.52 -1.58 5.46
N THR A 2 -41.22 -1.25 5.34
CA THR A 2 -40.66 0.07 4.93
C THR A 2 -41.35 1.20 5.70
N SER A 3 -40.67 2.05 6.47
CA SER A 3 -39.39 2.70 6.23
C SER A 3 -38.73 3.05 7.58
N ASP A 4 -37.56 3.67 7.49
CA ASP A 4 -36.86 4.50 8.50
C ASP A 4 -35.45 3.96 8.83
N ILE A 5 -34.65 3.84 7.77
CA ILE A 5 -33.21 4.09 7.84
C ILE A 5 -32.95 5.19 6.82
N GLU A 6 -33.05 6.44 7.25
CA GLU A 6 -32.45 7.58 6.55
C GLU A 6 -31.41 8.21 7.46
N ASN A 7 -30.30 8.60 6.84
CA ASN A 7 -29.11 9.28 7.38
C ASN A 7 -28.03 8.39 8.02
N ILE A 8 -27.25 7.75 7.15
CA ILE A 8 -25.81 7.57 7.41
C ILE A 8 -25.06 8.08 6.16
N ALA A 9 -24.42 9.24 6.34
CA ALA A 9 -23.32 9.84 5.58
C ALA A 9 -23.34 9.70 4.04
N SER A 10 -23.85 10.73 3.35
CA SER A 10 -23.38 11.09 2.02
C SER A 10 -22.09 11.90 2.16
N ASP A 11 -20.96 11.24 2.40
CA ASP A 11 -19.65 11.90 2.30
C ASP A 11 -19.15 11.76 0.87
N ASP A 12 -19.75 12.57 -0.01
CA ASP A 12 -19.28 12.82 -1.38
C ASP A 12 -17.95 13.58 -1.32
N ALA A 13 -16.85 12.86 -1.08
CA ALA A 13 -15.52 13.40 -1.27
C ALA A 13 -15.19 13.36 -2.78
N SER A 14 -15.43 14.45 -3.49
CA SER A 14 -14.96 14.59 -4.87
C SER A 14 -13.43 14.51 -4.93
N GLY A 15 -12.88 13.38 -5.37
CA GLY A 15 -11.46 13.22 -5.66
C GLY A 15 -11.12 13.66 -7.10
N ILE A 16 -9.99 14.35 -7.26
CA ILE A 16 -9.42 14.64 -8.59
C ILE A 16 -8.56 13.43 -8.98
N GLU A 17 -8.83 12.81 -10.14
CA GLU A 17 -7.91 11.86 -10.75
C GLU A 17 -6.82 12.64 -11.48
N ILE A 18 -5.65 12.81 -10.83
CA ILE A 18 -4.46 13.37 -11.48
C ILE A 18 -3.80 12.22 -12.22
N ARG A 19 -3.88 12.22 -13.56
CA ARG A 19 -3.07 11.32 -14.37
C ARG A 19 -1.76 12.00 -14.71
N ASP A 20 -0.66 11.35 -14.35
CA ASP A 20 0.64 11.72 -14.88
C ASP A 20 0.63 11.42 -16.38
N SER A 21 0.78 12.47 -17.18
CA SER A 21 1.15 12.35 -18.59
C SER A 21 2.66 12.36 -18.67
N GLU A 22 3.22 11.28 -19.21
CA GLU A 22 4.63 11.15 -19.52
C GLU A 22 4.84 11.51 -21.00
N TYR A 23 5.70 12.48 -21.27
CA TYR A 23 6.18 12.75 -22.62
C TYR A 23 7.70 12.86 -22.64
N TYR A 24 8.33 12.24 -23.65
CA TYR A 24 9.77 12.29 -23.85
C TYR A 24 10.14 13.59 -24.57
N ASP A 25 10.86 14.47 -23.88
CA ASP A 25 11.37 15.71 -24.46
C ASP A 25 12.67 15.41 -25.23
N GLU A 26 12.54 15.19 -26.54
CA GLU A 26 13.67 14.92 -27.44
C GLU A 26 14.72 16.05 -27.47
N VAL A 27 14.35 17.28 -27.09
CA VAL A 27 15.25 18.44 -27.12
C VAL A 27 16.17 18.43 -25.90
N ASN A 28 15.66 17.99 -24.76
CA ASN A 28 16.40 17.99 -23.49
C ASN A 28 16.84 16.59 -23.04
N ASP A 29 16.57 15.56 -23.84
CA ASP A 29 16.92 14.15 -23.60
C ASP A 29 16.48 13.65 -22.20
N GLN A 30 15.24 13.99 -21.83
CA GLN A 30 14.67 13.69 -20.52
C GLN A 30 13.18 13.42 -20.59
N TYR A 31 12.67 12.67 -19.62
CA TYR A 31 11.23 12.52 -19.40
C TYR A 31 10.67 13.73 -18.65
N VAL A 32 9.57 14.29 -19.16
CA VAL A 32 8.85 15.40 -18.54
C VAL A 32 7.51 14.89 -18.02
N TYR A 33 7.24 15.17 -16.74
CA TYR A 33 6.01 14.79 -16.04
C TYR A 33 5.03 15.96 -16.04
N GLY A 34 3.83 15.76 -16.60
CA GLY A 34 2.75 16.75 -16.60
C GLY A 34 1.47 16.20 -15.98
N GLU A 35 0.77 16.98 -15.17
CA GLU A 35 -0.50 16.60 -14.54
C GLU A 35 -1.66 16.84 -15.51
N THR A 36 -2.45 15.81 -15.84
CA THR A 36 -3.73 15.97 -16.54
C THR A 36 -4.86 15.64 -15.57
N GLU A 37 -5.68 16.63 -15.25
CA GLU A 37 -6.87 16.47 -14.40
C GLU A 37 -8.01 15.82 -15.20
N ILE A 38 -8.46 14.65 -14.78
CA ILE A 38 -9.74 14.07 -15.23
C ILE A 38 -10.66 13.99 -14.02
N THR A 39 -11.80 14.67 -14.08
CA THR A 39 -12.79 14.63 -12.99
C THR A 39 -13.61 13.35 -13.07
N LYS A 40 -13.39 12.42 -12.13
CA LYS A 40 -14.23 11.25 -11.93
C LYS A 40 -14.67 11.21 -10.46
N ASN A 41 -15.97 11.12 -10.22
CA ASN A 41 -16.52 11.08 -8.87
C ASN A 41 -16.32 9.67 -8.29
N TYR A 42 -15.56 9.58 -7.21
CA TYR A 42 -15.40 8.39 -6.39
C TYR A 42 -15.79 8.77 -4.95
N THR A 43 -16.28 7.82 -4.17
CA THR A 43 -16.49 7.96 -2.73
C THR A 43 -15.29 7.38 -1.97
N ILE A 44 -15.07 7.77 -0.71
CA ILE A 44 -14.01 7.17 0.14
C ILE A 44 -14.19 5.64 0.24
N ALA A 45 -15.44 5.18 0.26
CA ALA A 45 -15.78 3.75 0.24
C ALA A 45 -15.28 2.99 -1.00
N ASP A 46 -14.98 3.70 -2.11
CA ASP A 46 -14.42 3.09 -3.32
C ASP A 46 -12.92 2.79 -3.22
N PHE A 47 -12.26 3.18 -2.12
CA PHE A 47 -10.81 3.04 -1.92
C PHE A 47 -10.42 2.29 -0.64
N ASP A 48 -11.27 1.40 -0.10
CA ASP A 48 -11.00 0.73 1.19
C ASP A 48 -10.03 -0.48 1.12
N CYS A 49 -8.84 -0.30 0.52
CA CYS A 49 -7.79 -1.33 0.58
C CYS A 49 -7.31 -1.55 2.02
N CYS A 50 -6.96 -2.79 2.35
CA CYS A 50 -6.30 -3.13 3.60
C CYS A 50 -5.21 -4.17 3.41
N SER A 51 -4.15 -4.06 4.19
CA SER A 51 -3.15 -5.11 4.36
C SER A 51 -3.37 -5.86 5.66
N PHE A 52 -3.01 -7.14 5.67
CA PHE A 52 -3.08 -8.02 6.82
C PHE A 52 -1.76 -8.78 6.95
N ILE A 53 -1.20 -8.78 8.15
CA ILE A 53 0.06 -9.47 8.44
C ILE A 53 -0.10 -10.35 9.67
N ILE A 54 0.34 -11.61 9.59
CA ILE A 54 0.56 -12.49 10.74
C ILE A 54 2.05 -12.81 10.83
N GLN A 55 2.60 -12.71 12.04
CA GLN A 55 3.93 -13.21 12.36
C GLN A 55 3.86 -14.61 12.96
N GLU A 56 4.41 -15.58 12.25
CA GLU A 56 4.61 -16.96 12.69
C GLU A 56 6.08 -17.21 13.02
N ASP A 57 6.40 -18.37 13.58
CA ASP A 57 7.78 -18.79 13.80
C ASP A 57 8.46 -19.12 12.46
N GLY A 58 9.43 -18.29 12.06
CA GLY A 58 10.14 -18.43 10.79
C GLY A 58 9.36 -18.05 9.53
N GLU A 59 8.09 -17.65 9.66
CA GLU A 59 7.20 -17.35 8.54
C GLU A 59 6.44 -16.03 8.73
N THR A 60 5.92 -15.48 7.63
CA THR A 60 5.02 -14.32 7.65
C THR A 60 3.91 -14.57 6.64
N VAL A 61 2.66 -14.42 7.09
CA VAL A 61 1.51 -14.41 6.19
C VAL A 61 1.20 -12.96 5.85
N TYR A 62 1.09 -12.67 4.56
CA TYR A 62 0.60 -11.39 4.05
C TYR A 62 -0.65 -11.63 3.22
N ALA A 63 -1.67 -10.82 3.47
CA ALA A 63 -2.86 -10.74 2.64
C ALA A 63 -3.25 -9.28 2.44
N PHE A 64 -4.08 -9.03 1.43
CA PHE A 64 -4.68 -7.73 1.22
C PHE A 64 -6.09 -7.90 0.68
N ARG A 65 -6.93 -6.89 0.91
CA ARG A 65 -8.22 -6.75 0.24
C ARG A 65 -8.07 -5.77 -0.91
N GLN A 66 -8.36 -6.22 -2.12
CA GLN A 66 -8.45 -5.34 -3.29
C GLN A 66 -9.86 -4.72 -3.33
N ASP A 67 -10.01 -3.59 -2.63
CA ASP A 67 -11.22 -2.75 -2.68
C ASP A 67 -10.83 -1.39 -3.26
N SER A 68 -10.74 -1.34 -4.58
CA SER A 68 -10.40 -0.14 -5.34
C SER A 68 -11.30 0.04 -6.57
N PRO A 69 -11.29 1.23 -7.19
CA PRO A 69 -12.03 1.47 -8.42
C PRO A 69 -11.54 0.63 -9.62
N LEU A 70 -10.38 -0.01 -9.46
CA LEU A 70 -9.76 -0.92 -10.42
C LEU A 70 -9.98 -2.40 -10.05
N ASN A 71 -10.99 -2.71 -9.21
CA ASN A 71 -11.42 -4.08 -8.88
C ASN A 71 -11.83 -4.95 -10.08
N GLY A 72 -11.99 -4.36 -11.27
CA GLY A 72 -12.20 -5.10 -12.52
C GLY A 72 -10.90 -5.61 -13.17
N TYR A 73 -9.74 -5.16 -12.71
CA TYR A 73 -8.44 -5.60 -13.20
C TYR A 73 -7.94 -6.76 -12.34
N GLY A 74 -7.32 -7.75 -13.00
CA GLY A 74 -6.73 -8.89 -12.32
C GLY A 74 -5.53 -8.51 -11.46
N VAL A 75 -5.00 -9.49 -10.74
CA VAL A 75 -3.72 -9.37 -10.05
C VAL A 75 -2.67 -10.10 -10.88
N TYR A 76 -1.64 -9.37 -11.30
CA TYR A 76 -0.47 -9.95 -11.95
C TYR A 76 0.54 -10.38 -10.88
N VAL A 77 0.72 -11.69 -10.73
CA VAL A 77 1.67 -12.29 -9.79
C VAL A 77 2.89 -12.78 -10.56
N HIS A 78 4.06 -12.29 -10.21
CA HIS A 78 5.30 -12.67 -10.88
C HIS A 78 6.49 -12.68 -9.92
N SER A 79 7.58 -13.28 -10.38
CA SER A 79 8.85 -13.28 -9.66
C SER A 79 9.92 -12.54 -10.47
N GLU A 80 10.72 -11.72 -9.79
CA GLU A 80 11.83 -11.02 -10.40
C GLU A 80 13.04 -10.93 -9.46
N ASN A 81 14.17 -10.45 -9.97
CA ASN A 81 15.31 -10.08 -9.13
C ASN A 81 15.24 -8.58 -8.85
N TRP A 82 15.08 -8.23 -7.58
CA TRP A 82 14.92 -6.86 -7.11
C TRP A 82 15.99 -6.59 -6.06
N ASN A 83 16.88 -5.63 -6.30
CA ASN A 83 18.01 -5.34 -5.41
C ASN A 83 18.92 -6.55 -5.08
N GLY A 84 19.09 -7.47 -6.04
CA GLY A 84 19.93 -8.65 -5.86
C GLY A 84 19.27 -9.80 -5.12
N VAL A 85 17.99 -9.68 -4.73
CA VAL A 85 17.21 -10.73 -4.07
C VAL A 85 16.06 -11.18 -4.97
N LYS A 86 15.69 -12.46 -4.91
CA LYS A 86 14.47 -12.92 -5.57
C LYS A 86 13.25 -12.43 -4.80
N ILE A 87 12.26 -11.90 -5.50
CA ILE A 87 10.99 -11.49 -4.92
C ILE A 87 9.80 -12.18 -5.59
N ILE A 88 8.69 -12.24 -4.88
CA ILE A 88 7.35 -12.39 -5.44
C ILE A 88 6.67 -11.03 -5.32
N LYS A 89 6.12 -10.55 -6.43
CA LYS A 89 5.45 -9.27 -6.53
C LYS A 89 4.03 -9.47 -7.05
N GLN A 90 3.10 -8.74 -6.46
CA GLN A 90 1.70 -8.75 -6.86
C GLN A 90 1.30 -7.33 -7.22
N GLU A 91 0.87 -7.14 -8.46
CA GLU A 91 0.54 -5.84 -9.05
C GLU A 91 -0.85 -5.87 -9.69
N LEU A 92 -1.39 -4.70 -10.03
CA LEU A 92 -2.55 -4.64 -10.92
C LEU A 92 -2.17 -5.16 -12.32
N ASP A 93 -2.99 -6.04 -12.88
CA ASP A 93 -2.85 -6.56 -14.23
C ASP A 93 -3.41 -5.57 -15.25
N THR A 94 -2.68 -4.48 -15.47
CA THR A 94 -3.00 -3.46 -16.46
C THR A 94 -1.75 -2.77 -16.99
N VAL A 95 -1.77 -2.41 -18.26
CA VAL A 95 -0.68 -1.67 -18.91
C VAL A 95 -0.74 -0.16 -18.66
N SER A 96 -1.83 0.34 -18.08
CA SER A 96 -2.09 1.78 -17.96
C SER A 96 -1.67 2.41 -16.64
N THR A 97 -1.38 1.61 -15.62
CA THR A 97 -0.97 2.10 -14.30
C THR A 97 -0.14 1.06 -13.57
N TYR A 98 0.82 1.53 -12.78
CA TYR A 98 1.60 0.70 -11.87
C TYR A 98 1.07 0.84 -10.44
N PHE A 99 0.70 -0.29 -9.84
CA PHE A 99 0.38 -0.37 -8.43
C PHE A 99 0.74 -1.76 -7.91
N PHE A 100 1.63 -1.84 -6.92
CA PHE A 100 1.93 -3.10 -6.24
C PHE A 100 1.07 -3.24 -4.98
N HIS A 101 0.43 -4.39 -4.80
CA HIS A 101 -0.21 -4.77 -3.55
C HIS A 101 0.77 -5.37 -2.56
N SER A 102 1.78 -6.09 -3.06
CA SER A 102 2.81 -6.70 -2.22
C SER A 102 4.12 -6.91 -2.94
N ILE A 103 5.20 -6.81 -2.17
CA ILE A 103 6.54 -7.28 -2.51
C ILE A 103 6.98 -8.17 -1.34
N ILE A 104 7.29 -9.43 -1.63
CA ILE A 104 7.77 -10.41 -0.64
C ILE A 104 9.13 -10.90 -1.12
N THR A 105 10.16 -10.69 -0.30
CA THR A 105 11.53 -11.11 -0.63
C THR A 105 11.79 -12.53 -0.14
N GLU A 106 12.69 -13.26 -0.80
CA GLU A 106 13.06 -14.61 -0.37
C GLU A 106 13.76 -14.63 1.01
N ASP A 107 14.34 -13.50 1.43
CA ASP A 107 14.94 -13.32 2.76
C ASP A 107 13.94 -12.88 3.84
N GLY A 108 12.63 -12.79 3.53
CA GLY A 108 11.55 -12.67 4.50
C GLY A 108 11.05 -11.25 4.78
N TRP A 109 11.47 -10.26 4.00
CA TRP A 109 10.87 -8.93 4.07
C TRP A 109 9.52 -8.92 3.37
N VAL A 110 8.57 -8.22 3.97
CA VAL A 110 7.21 -8.07 3.44
C VAL A 110 6.89 -6.59 3.34
N MET A 111 6.44 -6.17 2.16
CA MET A 111 6.02 -4.80 1.89
C MET A 111 4.64 -4.82 1.25
N GLY A 112 3.84 -3.82 1.59
CA GLY A 112 2.46 -3.72 1.13
C GLY A 112 2.02 -2.27 1.06
N GLN A 113 1.07 -1.99 0.19
CA GLN A 113 0.40 -0.70 0.17
C GLN A 113 -1.08 -0.84 -0.21
N GLY A 114 -1.84 0.15 0.24
CA GLY A 114 -3.20 0.41 -0.15
C GLY A 114 -3.39 1.90 -0.37
N GLY A 115 -4.42 2.24 -1.12
CA GLY A 115 -4.78 3.63 -1.37
C GLY A 115 -4.63 3.98 -2.84
N SER A 116 -4.06 5.15 -3.11
CA SER A 116 -4.10 5.74 -4.44
C SER A 116 -3.30 4.96 -5.48
N GLN A 117 -3.96 4.62 -6.60
CA GLN A 117 -3.44 3.75 -7.65
C GLN A 117 -2.81 4.51 -8.80
N TYR A 118 -2.00 5.51 -8.46
CA TYR A 118 -1.26 6.31 -9.43
C TYR A 118 0.16 5.76 -9.59
N ASP A 119 0.56 5.62 -10.86
CA ASP A 119 1.84 5.03 -11.29
C ASP A 119 3.03 5.68 -10.56
N SER A 120 3.16 7.01 -10.60
CA SER A 120 4.30 7.72 -10.00
C SER A 120 4.38 7.55 -8.49
N SER A 121 3.25 7.62 -7.79
CA SER A 121 3.17 7.49 -6.34
C SER A 121 3.56 6.08 -5.90
N SER A 122 3.03 5.06 -6.56
CA SER A 122 3.39 3.66 -6.29
C SER A 122 4.88 3.40 -6.54
N ARG A 123 5.44 3.89 -7.64
CA ARG A 123 6.89 3.76 -7.93
C ARG A 123 7.74 4.45 -6.87
N ARG A 124 7.34 5.65 -6.43
CA ARG A 124 8.07 6.41 -5.41
C ARG A 124 8.05 5.72 -4.06
N ILE A 125 6.91 5.15 -3.67
CA ILE A 125 6.78 4.33 -2.46
C ILE A 125 7.69 3.12 -2.55
N GLU A 126 7.70 2.39 -3.68
CA GLU A 126 8.60 1.26 -3.89
C GLU A 126 10.07 1.66 -3.81
N GLN A 127 10.47 2.81 -4.36
CA GLN A 127 11.86 3.30 -4.27
C GLN A 127 12.29 3.56 -2.83
N TYR A 128 11.41 4.13 -2.00
CA TYR A 128 11.67 4.33 -0.58
C TYR A 128 11.71 2.99 0.18
N ALA A 129 10.81 2.06 -0.14
CA ALA A 129 10.83 0.70 0.41
C ALA A 129 12.11 -0.06 0.05
N SER A 130 12.53 0.04 -1.21
CA SER A 130 13.80 -0.49 -1.73
C SER A 130 14.99 0.04 -0.94
N THR A 131 15.02 1.34 -0.66
CA THR A 131 16.13 1.93 0.11
C THR A 131 16.18 1.42 1.55
N MET A 132 15.02 1.30 2.22
CA MET A 132 14.94 0.72 3.56
C MET A 132 15.37 -0.76 3.55
N TYR A 133 14.96 -1.52 2.54
CA TYR A 133 15.35 -2.92 2.36
C TYR A 133 16.86 -3.09 2.14
N VAL A 134 17.46 -2.32 1.23
CA VAL A 134 18.90 -2.39 0.92
C VAL A 134 19.73 -2.03 2.16
N ASN A 135 19.30 -1.02 2.91
CA ASN A 135 19.98 -0.60 4.14
C ASN A 135 19.70 -1.51 5.34
N LYS A 136 18.76 -2.45 5.21
CA LYS A 136 18.24 -3.30 6.28
C LYS A 136 17.80 -2.47 7.50
N ASP A 137 17.18 -1.32 7.23
CA ASP A 137 16.76 -0.34 8.23
C ASP A 137 15.38 0.25 7.88
N ILE A 138 14.41 0.02 8.76
CA ILE A 138 13.06 0.60 8.66
C ILE A 138 13.13 2.03 9.21
N SER A 139 13.54 2.94 8.34
CA SER A 139 13.82 4.32 8.68
C SER A 139 12.56 5.18 8.77
N VAL A 140 12.41 5.89 9.89
CA VAL A 140 11.33 6.88 10.12
C VAL A 140 11.36 8.01 9.10
N ASP A 141 12.53 8.39 8.58
CA ASP A 141 12.64 9.44 7.57
C ASP A 141 12.02 9.01 6.24
N TYR A 142 12.30 7.77 5.80
CA TYR A 142 11.69 7.21 4.60
C TYR A 142 10.19 6.97 4.78
N LEU A 143 9.76 6.50 5.97
CA LEU A 143 8.33 6.40 6.29
C LEU A 143 7.62 7.76 6.24
N ASN A 144 8.26 8.85 6.71
CA ASN A 144 7.69 10.19 6.59
C ASN A 144 7.62 10.68 5.13
N ARG A 145 8.57 10.30 4.29
CA ARG A 145 8.50 10.59 2.85
C ARG A 145 7.34 9.85 2.19
N ILE A 146 7.12 8.59 2.56
CA ILE A 146 5.96 7.82 2.10
C ILE A 146 4.65 8.44 2.61
N LYS A 147 4.57 8.79 3.90
CA LYS A 147 3.44 9.55 4.46
C LYS A 147 3.13 10.77 3.60
N ASN A 148 4.12 11.59 3.24
CA ASN A 148 3.89 12.78 2.43
C ASN A 148 3.34 12.47 1.03
N VAL A 149 3.69 11.33 0.43
CA VAL A 149 3.09 10.85 -0.82
C VAL A 149 1.62 10.45 -0.59
N LEU A 150 1.31 9.80 0.53
CA LEU A 150 -0.08 9.43 0.88
C LEU A 150 -0.92 10.67 1.24
N SER A 151 -0.34 11.65 1.93
CA SER A 151 -1.01 12.89 2.34
C SER A 151 -1.51 13.72 1.17
N SER A 152 -0.85 13.69 0.00
CA SER A 152 -1.34 14.43 -1.18
C SER A 152 -2.67 13.90 -1.71
N TYR A 153 -3.05 12.68 -1.30
CA TYR A 153 -4.34 12.07 -1.62
C TYR A 153 -5.29 12.04 -0.42
N ALA A 154 -4.80 12.36 0.78
CA ALA A 154 -5.53 12.31 2.05
C ALA A 154 -5.99 10.91 2.53
N TYR A 155 -5.54 9.82 1.88
CA TYR A 155 -5.83 8.45 2.30
C TYR A 155 -4.70 7.49 1.92
N GLY A 156 -4.77 6.26 2.43
CA GLY A 156 -3.88 5.17 2.04
C GLY A 156 -2.94 4.74 3.16
N HIS A 157 -2.30 3.60 2.92
CA HIS A 157 -1.28 3.08 3.83
C HIS A 157 -0.13 2.44 3.05
N PHE A 158 1.02 2.39 3.70
CA PHE A 158 2.14 1.56 3.32
C PHE A 158 2.65 0.83 4.55
N VAL A 159 3.05 -0.43 4.40
CA VAL A 159 3.70 -1.23 5.44
C VAL A 159 4.97 -1.85 4.90
N ILE A 160 5.99 -1.87 5.76
CA ILE A 160 7.21 -2.68 5.60
C ILE A 160 7.46 -3.44 6.90
N LYS A 161 7.79 -4.72 6.80
CA LYS A 161 8.20 -5.57 7.91
C LYS A 161 9.45 -6.36 7.55
N ASP A 162 10.40 -6.41 8.47
CA ASP A 162 11.59 -7.25 8.35
C ASP A 162 11.33 -8.69 8.85
N PRO A 163 12.24 -9.65 8.61
CA PRO A 163 12.05 -11.05 9.02
C PRO A 163 12.00 -11.24 10.55
N GLN A 164 12.53 -10.29 11.32
CA GLN A 164 12.54 -10.30 12.78
C GLN A 164 11.26 -9.71 13.40
N GLY A 165 10.32 -9.27 12.56
CA GLY A 165 9.04 -8.72 12.95
C GLY A 165 9.06 -7.23 13.25
N ASN A 166 10.20 -6.53 13.09
CA ASN A 166 10.19 -5.08 13.18
C ASN A 166 9.41 -4.53 11.99
N TYR A 167 8.57 -3.53 12.22
CA TYR A 167 7.70 -2.98 11.20
C TYR A 167 7.67 -1.45 11.23
N GLY A 168 7.34 -0.90 10.07
CA GLY A 168 7.02 0.50 9.86
C GLY A 168 5.78 0.61 9.00
N ILE A 169 4.88 1.50 9.39
CA ILE A 169 3.64 1.80 8.69
C ILE A 169 3.59 3.31 8.47
N ALA A 170 3.29 3.72 7.25
CA ALA A 170 2.94 5.09 6.95
C ALA A 170 1.46 5.14 6.56
N PHE A 171 0.69 5.98 7.25
CA PHE A 171 -0.64 6.40 6.84
C PHE A 171 -0.55 7.80 6.24
N ALA A 172 -1.64 8.35 5.71
CA ALA A 172 -1.67 9.71 5.19
C ALA A 172 -1.41 10.80 6.26
N ASP A 173 -1.69 10.53 7.54
CA ASP A 173 -1.58 11.53 8.62
C ASP A 173 -0.40 11.27 9.60
N ARG A 174 0.08 10.03 9.71
CA ARG A 174 1.13 9.66 10.66
C ARG A 174 1.93 8.42 10.28
N VAL A 175 2.99 8.20 11.03
CA VAL A 175 3.85 7.01 10.94
C VAL A 175 3.74 6.21 12.24
N VAL A 176 3.72 4.88 12.12
CA VAL A 176 3.73 3.94 13.24
C VAL A 176 4.89 2.97 13.05
N THR A 177 5.70 2.77 14.08
CA THR A 177 6.75 1.73 14.08
C THR A 177 6.57 0.81 15.27
N GLY A 178 7.13 -0.39 15.18
CA GLY A 178 7.09 -1.32 16.29
C GLY A 178 7.65 -2.68 15.95
N LYS A 179 7.28 -3.67 16.76
CA LYS A 179 7.62 -5.07 16.55
C LYS A 179 6.38 -5.93 16.68
N LEU A 180 6.16 -6.77 15.68
CA LEU A 180 5.12 -7.80 15.65
C LEU A 180 5.76 -9.11 16.13
N ASN A 181 5.38 -9.59 17.31
CA ASN A 181 5.94 -10.81 17.87
C ASN A 181 5.28 -12.05 17.24
N ILE A 182 5.96 -13.20 17.34
CA ILE A 182 5.38 -14.49 16.98
C ILE A 182 4.05 -14.67 17.73
N GLY A 183 2.99 -15.07 17.02
CA GLY A 183 1.66 -15.18 17.60
C GLY A 183 0.80 -13.92 17.44
N GLN A 184 1.29 -12.87 16.78
CA GLN A 184 0.60 -11.61 16.62
C GLN A 184 0.19 -11.31 15.17
N TYR A 185 -0.89 -10.53 15.03
CA TYR A 185 -1.39 -10.03 13.76
C TYR A 185 -1.46 -8.49 13.75
N MET A 186 -1.57 -7.92 12.55
CA MET A 186 -2.01 -6.55 12.34
C MET A 186 -2.94 -6.46 11.13
N THR A 187 -3.95 -5.62 11.23
CA THR A 187 -4.78 -5.16 10.11
C THR A 187 -4.47 -3.69 9.86
N ILE A 188 -4.17 -3.36 8.61
CA ILE A 188 -3.70 -2.04 8.19
C ILE A 188 -4.62 -1.55 7.07
N PRO A 189 -5.77 -0.96 7.41
CA PRO A 189 -6.64 -0.32 6.44
C PRO A 189 -6.07 1.03 6.00
N ASN A 190 -6.62 1.62 4.93
CA ASN A 190 -6.25 2.97 4.49
C ASN A 190 -6.57 4.07 5.53
N GLU A 191 -7.55 3.81 6.38
CA GLU A 191 -8.01 4.69 7.45
C GLU A 191 -7.43 4.23 8.79
N ILE A 192 -6.57 5.03 9.40
CA ILE A 192 -5.83 4.62 10.60
C ILE A 192 -6.74 4.30 11.80
N GLU A 193 -7.94 4.86 11.86
CA GLU A 193 -8.89 4.61 12.96
C GLU A 193 -9.29 3.13 13.07
N TYR A 194 -9.16 2.37 11.97
CA TYR A 194 -9.43 0.94 11.91
C TYR A 194 -8.16 0.07 11.95
N PHE A 195 -6.98 0.68 12.15
CA PHE A 195 -5.76 -0.07 12.42
C PHE A 195 -5.91 -0.86 13.72
N ASP A 196 -5.65 -2.17 13.65
CA ASP A 196 -5.71 -3.06 14.80
C ASP A 196 -4.50 -3.99 14.82
N LYS A 197 -4.11 -4.39 16.02
CA LYS A 197 -3.07 -5.39 16.25
C LYS A 197 -3.36 -6.18 17.52
N GLY A 198 -3.05 -7.46 17.51
CA GLY A 198 -3.32 -8.32 18.66
C GLY A 198 -2.69 -9.70 18.51
N ASP A 199 -3.06 -10.61 19.41
CA ASP A 199 -2.63 -12.00 19.36
C ASP A 199 -3.65 -12.83 18.54
N TYR A 200 -3.21 -13.59 17.54
CA TYR A 200 -4.10 -14.48 16.76
C TYR A 200 -4.23 -15.89 17.37
N LYS A 201 -3.64 -16.12 18.55
CA LYS A 201 -3.66 -17.39 19.31
C LYS A 201 -5.05 -18.00 19.54
N LYS A 202 -6.12 -17.26 19.26
CA LYS A 202 -7.51 -17.75 19.28
C LYS A 202 -7.79 -18.86 18.24
N TYR A 203 -6.97 -19.01 17.20
CA TYR A 203 -7.16 -20.01 16.14
C TYR A 203 -6.08 -21.10 16.09
N SER A 204 -5.02 -20.97 16.90
CA SER A 204 -3.93 -21.95 17.04
C SER A 204 -4.22 -22.92 18.19
N ASN A 205 -5.37 -23.58 18.19
CA ASN A 205 -5.57 -24.70 19.09
C ASN A 205 -4.87 -25.91 18.48
N ASN A 206 -3.83 -26.39 19.17
CA ASN A 206 -3.21 -27.70 18.98
C ASN A 206 -4.25 -28.81 18.75
#